data_AF-A0AAD4BK48-F1
#
_entry.id   AF-A0AAD4BK48-F1
#
_cell.length_a   1.000
_cell.length_b   1.000
_cell.length_c   1.000
_cell.angle_alpha   90.00
_cell.angle_beta   90.00
_cell.angle_gamma   90.00
#
_symmetry.space_group_name_H-M   'P 1'
#
loop_
_entity.id
_entity.type
_entity.pdbx_description
1 polymer ?
#
loop_
_entity_poly.entity_id
_entity_poly.type
_entity_poly.pdbx_seq_one_letter_code
_entity_poly.pdbx_strand_id
1 'polypeptide(L)'
;MHNVKRVPHSQEAIQARKERERSRIVEYLVLTNNVLSRKKTHDWSRDAFDQTQQLLELNPEFYTIWNYRRNIILNGIFPQSTPEENNDLLANELSMTMAALREHPKVYWIWNHRRWCLENVPDGPVVDGTPSLQWRKANWQRELAVVEKMLDADARNFLAWNYRRYVLASMPEQRPVMTELAYTTRKISASFSNFSAWHQRSKVYSSLWNTGELNPIGSREEEFDLVHNALFTDPDDQSAWIYHRWLIGSGENEEQLRQEIAIIEELLGEQPDSKWCMDSLVYYCRLLLKNHVPDSEDIKQKCHDLLQLLERIDVPRKMRYQEIGQGM
;
A
#
# COMPACT_ATOMS: atom_id res chain seq x y z
N MET A 1 6.07 -16.25 6.09
CA MET A 1 5.81 -16.60 7.50
C MET A 1 5.91 -15.34 8.35
N HIS A 2 4.78 -14.79 8.79
CA HIS A 2 4.74 -13.74 9.82
C HIS A 2 3.85 -14.24 10.98
N ASN A 3 4.08 -13.74 12.19
CA ASN A 3 3.31 -14.07 13.41
C ASN A 3 3.41 -15.51 13.94
N VAL A 4 4.53 -16.22 13.71
CA VAL A 4 4.77 -17.50 14.39
C VAL A 4 5.17 -17.23 15.84
N LYS A 5 4.22 -17.37 16.78
CA LYS A 5 4.51 -17.31 18.22
C LYS A 5 5.50 -18.43 18.57
N ARG A 6 6.65 -18.07 19.13
CA ARG A 6 7.60 -19.05 19.68
C ARG A 6 7.06 -19.53 21.02
N VAL A 7 6.30 -20.61 20.98
CA VAL A 7 5.81 -21.28 22.19
C VAL A 7 6.72 -22.50 22.44
N PRO A 8 7.32 -22.64 23.63
CA PRO A 8 8.04 -23.85 23.99
C PRO A 8 7.03 -25.00 24.08
N HIS A 9 7.21 -26.02 23.24
CA HIS A 9 6.38 -27.22 23.21
C HIS A 9 7.18 -28.41 23.73
N SER A 10 6.52 -29.32 24.46
CA SER A 10 7.15 -30.60 24.85
C SER A 10 7.52 -31.42 23.61
N GLN A 11 8.51 -32.31 23.74
CA GLN A 11 8.91 -33.19 22.64
C GLN A 11 7.73 -34.04 22.13
N GLU A 12 6.87 -34.51 23.03
CA GLU A 12 5.64 -35.24 22.71
C GLU A 12 4.65 -34.40 21.89
N ALA A 13 4.41 -33.13 22.28
CA ALA A 13 3.53 -32.23 21.54
C ALA A 13 4.08 -31.90 20.14
N ILE A 14 5.40 -31.76 20.01
CA ILE A 14 6.08 -31.58 18.71
C ILE A 14 5.89 -32.84 17.84
N GLN A 15 6.06 -34.03 18.41
CA GLN A 15 5.93 -35.28 17.67
C GLN A 15 4.48 -35.52 17.21
N ALA A 16 3.49 -35.34 18.10
CA ALA A 16 2.08 -35.44 17.75
C ALA A 16 1.63 -34.40 16.71
N ARG A 17 2.25 -33.20 16.70
CA ARG A 17 2.04 -32.20 15.65
C ARG A 17 2.64 -32.66 14.32
N LYS A 18 3.88 -33.15 14.31
CA LYS A 18 4.53 -33.67 13.09
C LYS A 18 3.75 -34.82 12.47
N GLU A 19 3.17 -35.69 13.28
CA GLU A 19 2.37 -36.81 12.79
C GLU A 19 1.06 -36.35 12.14
N ARG A 20 0.35 -35.39 12.75
CA ARG A 20 -0.82 -34.74 12.14
C ARG A 20 -0.47 -33.98 10.86
N GLU A 21 0.66 -33.27 10.83
CA GLU A 21 1.13 -32.57 9.64
C GLU A 21 1.52 -33.55 8.53
N ARG A 22 2.04 -34.75 8.85
CA ARG A 22 2.41 -35.76 7.85
C ARG A 22 1.22 -36.20 7.00
N SER A 23 0.08 -36.53 7.61
CA SER A 23 -1.12 -36.94 6.84
C SER A 23 -1.61 -35.82 5.92
N ARG A 24 -1.64 -34.58 6.43
CA ARG A 24 -2.01 -33.40 5.62
C ARG A 24 -1.06 -33.14 4.47
N ILE A 25 0.24 -33.36 4.67
CA ILE A 25 1.25 -33.23 3.60
C ILE A 25 1.01 -34.28 2.52
N VAL A 26 0.72 -35.53 2.90
CA VAL A 26 0.42 -36.60 1.93
C VAL A 26 -0.80 -36.24 1.08
N GLU A 27 -1.90 -35.83 1.71
CA GLU A 27 -3.12 -35.39 1.00
C GLU A 27 -2.85 -34.21 0.07
N TYR A 28 -2.12 -33.20 0.55
CA TYR A 28 -1.72 -32.04 -0.25
C TYR A 28 -0.86 -32.44 -1.47
N LEU A 29 0.08 -33.37 -1.31
CA LEU A 29 0.93 -33.85 -2.40
C LEU A 29 0.13 -34.63 -3.44
N VAL A 30 -0.82 -35.46 -3.01
CA VAL A 30 -1.72 -36.19 -3.92
C VAL A 30 -2.55 -35.20 -4.74
N LEU A 31 -3.21 -34.23 -4.08
CA LEU A 31 -3.99 -33.21 -4.78
C LEU A 31 -3.12 -32.38 -5.73
N THR A 32 -1.93 -31.95 -5.28
CA THR A 32 -0.97 -31.21 -6.09
C THR A 32 -0.59 -31.98 -7.35
N ASN A 33 -0.20 -33.26 -7.22
CA ASN A 33 0.18 -34.08 -8.36
C ASN A 33 -0.98 -34.29 -9.33
N ASN A 34 -2.20 -34.48 -8.81
CA ASN A 34 -3.39 -34.62 -9.64
C ASN A 34 -3.66 -33.35 -10.46
N VAL A 35 -3.71 -32.18 -9.82
CA VAL A 35 -3.95 -30.89 -10.50
C VAL A 35 -2.84 -30.56 -11.50
N LEU A 36 -1.57 -30.79 -11.15
CA LEU A 36 -0.44 -30.56 -12.06
C LEU A 36 -0.44 -31.52 -13.26
N SER A 37 -0.87 -32.77 -13.07
CA SER A 37 -1.04 -33.73 -14.17
C SER A 37 -2.12 -33.27 -15.14
N ARG A 38 -3.29 -32.84 -14.63
CA ARG A 38 -4.38 -32.28 -15.43
C ARG A 38 -3.95 -31.04 -16.20
N LYS A 39 -3.19 -30.14 -15.57
CA LYS A 39 -2.56 -28.99 -16.23
C LYS A 39 -1.68 -29.43 -17.39
N LYS A 40 -0.85 -30.46 -17.22
CA LYS A 40 0.06 -30.97 -18.25
C LYS A 40 -0.70 -31.53 -19.45
N THR A 41 -1.86 -32.13 -19.23
CA THR A 41 -2.74 -32.67 -20.28
C THR A 41 -3.73 -31.64 -20.83
N HIS A 42 -3.62 -30.36 -20.45
CA HIS A 42 -4.53 -29.29 -20.87
C HIS A 42 -6.02 -29.61 -20.59
N ASP A 43 -6.28 -30.23 -19.44
CA ASP A 43 -7.65 -30.52 -19.02
C ASP A 43 -8.34 -29.20 -18.59
N TRP A 44 -9.33 -28.77 -19.36
CA TRP A 44 -10.14 -27.56 -19.10
C TRP A 44 -11.53 -27.86 -18.53
N SER A 45 -11.71 -29.05 -17.94
CA SER A 45 -12.99 -29.47 -17.39
C SER A 45 -13.38 -28.69 -16.12
N ARG A 46 -14.67 -28.75 -15.79
CA ARG A 46 -15.20 -28.20 -14.53
C ARG A 46 -14.61 -28.90 -13.31
N ASP A 47 -14.36 -30.20 -13.40
CA ASP A 47 -13.69 -30.96 -12.33
C ASP A 47 -12.27 -30.42 -12.07
N ALA A 48 -11.48 -30.19 -13.12
CA ALA A 48 -10.17 -29.56 -12.98
C ALA A 48 -10.27 -28.16 -12.34
N PHE A 49 -11.28 -27.37 -12.71
CA PHE A 49 -11.53 -26.06 -12.09
C PHE A 49 -11.81 -26.18 -10.59
N ASP A 50 -12.70 -27.08 -10.18
CA ASP A 50 -13.05 -27.29 -8.78
C ASP A 50 -11.88 -27.84 -7.96
N GLN A 51 -11.00 -28.63 -8.57
CA GLN A 51 -9.76 -29.07 -7.90
C GLN A 51 -8.73 -27.95 -7.72
N THR A 52 -8.65 -26.98 -8.64
CA THR A 52 -7.81 -25.79 -8.43
C THR A 52 -8.28 -24.98 -7.22
N GLN A 53 -9.59 -24.89 -6.98
CA GLN A 53 -10.16 -24.23 -5.80
C GLN A 53 -9.65 -24.89 -4.52
N GLN A 54 -9.83 -26.21 -4.40
CA GLN A 54 -9.40 -26.97 -3.21
C GLN A 54 -7.90 -26.79 -2.94
N LEU A 55 -7.08 -26.79 -3.99
CA LEU A 55 -5.63 -26.63 -3.84
C LEU A 55 -5.24 -25.20 -3.42
N LEU A 56 -5.96 -24.18 -3.91
CA LEU A 56 -5.72 -22.78 -3.57
C LEU A 56 -6.22 -22.42 -2.16
N GLU A 57 -7.26 -23.10 -1.66
CA GLU A 57 -7.68 -23.00 -0.25
C GLU A 57 -6.60 -23.54 0.70
N LEU A 58 -5.84 -24.55 0.28
CA LEU A 58 -4.70 -25.07 1.04
C LEU A 58 -3.43 -24.23 0.89
N ASN A 59 -3.17 -23.71 -0.31
CA ASN A 59 -1.97 -22.93 -0.62
C ASN A 59 -2.24 -21.82 -1.65
N PRO A 60 -2.67 -20.63 -1.22
CA PRO A 60 -2.96 -19.52 -2.12
C PRO A 60 -1.69 -18.88 -2.71
N GLU A 61 -0.49 -19.21 -2.24
CA GLU A 61 0.78 -18.74 -2.82
C GLU A 61 1.17 -19.53 -4.08
N PHE A 62 0.47 -20.62 -4.40
CA PHE A 62 0.84 -21.49 -5.51
C PHE A 62 0.42 -20.91 -6.88
N TYR A 63 1.21 -19.96 -7.37
CA TYR A 63 0.93 -19.20 -8.60
C TYR A 63 0.65 -20.03 -9.86
N THR A 64 1.28 -21.21 -9.96
CA THR A 64 1.06 -22.11 -11.11
C THR A 64 -0.40 -22.55 -11.19
N ILE A 65 -1.07 -22.70 -10.05
CA ILE A 65 -2.46 -23.12 -9.95
C ILE A 65 -3.40 -21.96 -10.28
N TRP A 66 -3.09 -20.73 -9.87
CA TRP A 66 -3.82 -19.54 -10.33
C TRP A 66 -3.76 -19.38 -11.85
N ASN A 67 -2.57 -19.57 -12.45
CA ASN A 67 -2.42 -19.56 -13.90
C ASN A 67 -3.25 -20.66 -14.57
N TYR A 68 -3.23 -21.87 -14.01
CA TYR A 68 -4.01 -22.99 -14.55
C TYR A 68 -5.51 -22.73 -14.45
N ARG A 69 -6.00 -22.22 -13.31
CA ARG A 69 -7.39 -21.83 -13.11
C ARG A 69 -7.85 -20.82 -14.17
N ARG A 70 -7.06 -19.78 -14.44
CA ARG A 70 -7.34 -18.82 -15.52
C ARG A 70 -7.38 -19.47 -16.90
N ASN A 71 -6.46 -20.39 -17.19
CA ASN A 71 -6.47 -21.12 -18.45
C ASN A 71 -7.74 -21.99 -18.60
N ILE A 72 -8.21 -22.63 -17.53
CA ILE A 72 -9.47 -23.39 -17.55
C ILE A 72 -10.64 -22.46 -17.85
N ILE A 73 -10.71 -21.29 -17.19
CA ILE A 73 -11.76 -20.30 -17.44
C ILE A 73 -11.73 -19.84 -18.91
N LEU A 74 -10.57 -19.45 -19.44
CA LEU A 74 -10.43 -18.91 -20.79
C LEU A 74 -10.68 -19.93 -21.90
N ASN A 75 -10.17 -21.16 -21.74
CA ASN A 75 -10.16 -22.15 -22.82
C ASN A 75 -11.28 -23.19 -22.70
N GLY A 76 -11.87 -23.35 -21.51
CA GLY A 76 -12.93 -24.33 -21.25
C GLY A 76 -14.27 -23.65 -21.02
N ILE A 77 -14.35 -22.76 -20.02
CA ILE A 77 -15.63 -22.25 -19.52
C ILE A 77 -16.17 -21.12 -20.42
N PHE A 78 -15.41 -20.04 -20.61
CA PHE A 78 -15.85 -18.87 -21.39
C PHE A 78 -16.35 -19.21 -22.81
N PRO A 79 -15.71 -20.10 -23.59
CA PRO A 79 -16.19 -20.43 -24.93
C PRO A 79 -17.56 -21.14 -24.96
N GLN A 80 -17.99 -21.70 -23.82
CA GLN A 80 -19.24 -22.46 -23.68
C GLN A 80 -20.30 -21.68 -22.88
N SER A 81 -20.02 -20.44 -22.50
CA SER A 81 -20.85 -19.63 -21.62
C SER A 81 -21.30 -18.35 -22.30
N THR A 82 -22.51 -17.91 -21.95
CA THR A 82 -23.04 -16.60 -22.29
C THR A 82 -22.29 -15.48 -21.54
N PRO A 83 -22.36 -14.22 -22.01
CA PRO A 83 -21.78 -13.09 -21.28
C PRO A 83 -22.32 -12.95 -19.84
N GLU A 84 -23.58 -13.27 -19.61
CA GLU A 84 -24.20 -13.25 -18.28
C GLU A 84 -23.58 -14.31 -17.36
N GLU A 85 -23.47 -15.55 -17.83
CA GLU A 85 -22.81 -16.63 -17.09
C GLU A 85 -21.32 -16.32 -16.82
N ASN A 86 -20.63 -15.67 -17.76
CA ASN A 86 -19.25 -15.22 -17.56
C ASN A 86 -19.14 -14.15 -16.48
N ASN A 87 -20.06 -13.18 -16.46
CA ASN A 87 -20.13 -12.17 -15.40
C ASN A 87 -20.39 -12.84 -14.03
N ASP A 88 -21.32 -13.79 -13.95
CA ASP A 88 -21.63 -14.49 -12.71
C ASP A 88 -20.46 -15.34 -12.21
N LEU A 89 -19.76 -16.03 -13.11
CA LEU A 89 -18.53 -16.77 -12.79
C LEU A 89 -17.47 -15.84 -12.20
N LEU A 90 -17.22 -14.69 -12.83
CA LEU A 90 -16.23 -13.73 -12.37
C LEU A 90 -16.63 -13.07 -11.04
N ALA A 91 -17.92 -12.80 -10.83
CA ALA A 91 -18.43 -12.33 -9.54
C ALA A 91 -18.22 -13.38 -8.42
N ASN A 92 -18.37 -14.67 -8.74
CA ASN A 92 -18.07 -15.76 -7.82
C ASN A 92 -16.55 -15.86 -7.53
N GLU A 93 -15.69 -15.71 -8.55
CA GLU A 93 -14.22 -15.65 -8.36
C GLU A 93 -13.80 -14.46 -7.47
N LEU A 94 -14.39 -13.28 -7.68
CA LEU A 94 -14.16 -12.12 -6.83
C LEU A 94 -14.67 -12.34 -5.39
N SER A 95 -15.73 -13.13 -5.21
CA SER A 95 -16.23 -13.49 -3.88
C SER A 95 -15.32 -14.50 -3.17
N MET A 96 -14.86 -15.53 -3.89
CA MET A 96 -13.87 -16.50 -3.42
C MET A 96 -12.58 -15.80 -2.98
N THR A 97 -12.01 -14.96 -3.84
CA THR A 97 -10.77 -14.25 -3.51
C THR A 97 -10.96 -13.26 -2.36
N MET A 98 -12.17 -12.72 -2.15
CA MET A 98 -12.46 -11.89 -0.98
C MET A 98 -12.40 -12.70 0.32
N ALA A 99 -12.92 -13.93 0.32
CA ALA A 99 -12.77 -14.82 1.46
C ALA A 99 -11.29 -15.13 1.73
N ALA A 100 -10.52 -15.44 0.68
CA ALA A 100 -9.09 -15.70 0.79
C ALA A 100 -8.30 -14.47 1.30
N LEU A 101 -8.66 -13.25 0.91
CA LEU A 101 -8.02 -12.02 1.39
C LEU A 101 -8.22 -11.77 2.89
N ARG A 102 -9.28 -12.30 3.51
CA ARG A 102 -9.47 -12.18 4.97
C ARG A 102 -8.41 -12.94 5.75
N GLU A 103 -8.02 -14.11 5.26
CA GLU A 103 -7.01 -14.97 5.89
C GLU A 103 -5.59 -14.65 5.40
N HIS A 104 -5.48 -14.26 4.13
CA HIS A 104 -4.23 -14.12 3.42
C HIS A 104 -4.12 -12.76 2.70
N PRO A 105 -4.27 -11.62 3.41
CA PRO A 105 -4.35 -10.28 2.81
C PRO A 105 -3.05 -9.83 2.09
N LYS A 106 -1.95 -10.56 2.31
CA LYS A 106 -0.60 -10.23 1.80
C LYS A 106 -0.10 -11.20 0.72
N VAL A 107 -0.96 -12.06 0.19
CA VAL A 107 -0.63 -12.95 -0.92
C VAL A 107 -0.81 -12.23 -2.26
N TYR A 108 0.27 -12.08 -3.01
CA TYR A 108 0.28 -11.33 -4.28
C TYR A 108 -0.69 -11.92 -5.30
N TRP A 109 -0.78 -13.25 -5.37
CA TRP A 109 -1.55 -13.95 -6.40
C TRP A 109 -3.05 -13.81 -6.25
N ILE A 110 -3.56 -13.58 -5.04
CA ILE A 110 -4.98 -13.28 -4.82
C ILE A 110 -5.30 -11.92 -5.44
N TRP A 111 -4.52 -10.88 -5.13
CA TRP A 111 -4.69 -9.54 -5.72
C TRP A 111 -4.52 -9.56 -7.25
N ASN A 112 -3.54 -10.30 -7.76
CA ASN A 112 -3.32 -10.48 -9.19
C ASN A 112 -4.52 -11.15 -9.88
N HIS A 113 -5.08 -12.21 -9.29
CA HIS A 113 -6.25 -12.88 -9.84
C HIS A 113 -7.48 -11.98 -9.84
N ARG A 114 -7.70 -11.17 -8.80
CA ARG A 114 -8.77 -10.17 -8.78
C ARG A 114 -8.68 -9.15 -9.91
N ARG A 115 -7.46 -8.64 -10.19
CA ARG A 115 -7.23 -7.75 -11.34
C ARG A 115 -7.60 -8.42 -12.65
N TRP A 116 -7.15 -9.66 -12.84
CA TRP A 116 -7.47 -10.43 -14.03
C TRP A 116 -8.98 -10.66 -14.15
N CYS A 117 -9.68 -10.97 -13.06
CA CYS A 117 -11.14 -11.11 -13.08
C CYS A 117 -11.80 -9.83 -13.57
N LEU A 118 -11.43 -8.67 -13.02
CA LEU A 118 -11.95 -7.38 -13.47
C LEU A 118 -11.70 -7.16 -14.96
N GLU A 119 -10.46 -7.35 -15.43
CA GLU A 119 -10.10 -7.16 -16.84
C GLU A 119 -10.94 -8.00 -17.82
N ASN A 120 -11.53 -9.11 -17.35
CA ASN A 120 -12.34 -10.03 -18.15
C ASN A 120 -13.85 -9.90 -17.90
N VAL A 121 -14.31 -9.02 -17.01
CA VAL A 121 -15.75 -8.78 -16.81
C VAL A 121 -16.34 -8.21 -18.10
N PRO A 122 -17.41 -8.84 -18.66
CA PRO A 122 -18.11 -8.29 -19.81
C PRO A 122 -18.72 -6.92 -19.52
N ASP A 123 -18.88 -6.09 -20.55
CA ASP A 123 -19.33 -4.71 -20.39
C ASP A 123 -20.70 -4.61 -19.70
N GLY A 124 -21.67 -5.41 -20.12
CA GLY A 124 -23.03 -5.38 -19.60
C GLY A 124 -24.01 -6.15 -20.48
N PRO A 125 -25.30 -6.24 -20.08
CA PRO A 125 -26.33 -6.76 -20.95
C PRO A 125 -26.49 -5.85 -22.18
N VAL A 126 -26.92 -6.45 -23.29
CA VAL A 126 -27.27 -5.71 -24.50
C VAL A 126 -28.62 -5.04 -24.30
N VAL A 127 -28.65 -3.72 -24.40
CA VAL A 127 -29.86 -2.90 -24.35
C VAL A 127 -30.01 -2.24 -25.71
N ASP A 128 -31.16 -2.43 -26.35
CA ASP A 128 -31.46 -1.89 -27.70
C ASP A 128 -30.41 -2.20 -28.77
N GLY A 129 -29.81 -3.39 -28.72
CA GLY A 129 -28.77 -3.82 -29.67
C GLY A 129 -27.37 -3.27 -29.38
N THR A 130 -27.18 -2.55 -28.26
CA THR A 130 -25.89 -2.01 -27.83
C THR A 130 -25.46 -2.56 -26.46
N PRO A 131 -24.22 -3.05 -26.28
CA PRO A 131 -23.72 -3.45 -24.97
C PRO A 131 -23.71 -2.26 -24.01
N SER A 132 -24.41 -2.39 -22.89
CA SER A 132 -24.29 -1.43 -21.79
C SER A 132 -22.97 -1.62 -21.04
N LEU A 133 -22.55 -0.65 -20.22
CA LEU A 133 -21.41 -0.77 -19.30
C LEU A 133 -21.83 -1.21 -17.89
N GLN A 134 -23.05 -1.72 -17.72
CA GLN A 134 -23.67 -1.90 -16.41
C GLN A 134 -22.91 -2.90 -15.52
N TRP A 135 -22.57 -4.08 -16.03
CA TRP A 135 -21.86 -5.11 -15.27
C TRP A 135 -20.44 -4.67 -14.94
N ARG A 136 -19.74 -4.06 -15.90
CA ARG A 136 -18.40 -3.52 -15.70
C ARG A 136 -18.39 -2.42 -14.63
N LYS A 137 -19.31 -1.45 -14.71
CA LYS A 137 -19.43 -0.39 -13.71
C LYS A 137 -19.73 -0.96 -12.32
N ALA A 138 -20.68 -1.88 -12.22
CA ALA A 138 -21.08 -2.48 -10.94
C ALA A 138 -19.92 -3.24 -10.26
N ASN A 139 -19.17 -4.04 -11.03
CA ASN A 139 -18.03 -4.78 -10.50
C ASN A 139 -16.92 -3.83 -9.99
N TRP A 140 -16.52 -2.80 -10.74
CA TRP A 140 -15.47 -1.88 -10.28
C TRP A 140 -15.88 -1.04 -9.08
N GLN A 141 -17.16 -0.60 -9.03
CA GLN A 141 -17.68 0.11 -7.86
C GLN A 141 -17.64 -0.77 -6.60
N ARG A 142 -18.03 -2.05 -6.73
CA ARG A 142 -17.91 -3.03 -5.64
C ARG A 142 -16.46 -3.23 -5.22
N GLU A 143 -15.52 -3.31 -6.17
CA GLU A 143 -14.10 -3.48 -5.87
C GLU A 143 -13.48 -2.30 -5.12
N LEU A 144 -13.93 -1.08 -5.39
CA LEU A 144 -13.52 0.07 -4.61
C LEU A 144 -13.99 -0.05 -3.15
N ALA A 145 -15.23 -0.50 -2.92
CA ALA A 145 -15.72 -0.74 -1.56
C ALA A 145 -14.96 -1.89 -0.85
N VAL A 146 -14.56 -2.93 -1.59
CA VAL A 146 -13.73 -4.02 -1.06
C VAL A 146 -12.37 -3.50 -0.62
N VAL A 147 -11.66 -2.76 -1.46
CA VAL A 147 -10.32 -2.26 -1.11
C VAL A 147 -10.38 -1.29 0.06
N GLU A 148 -11.45 -0.50 0.19
CA GLU A 148 -11.66 0.35 1.36
C GLU A 148 -11.76 -0.46 2.66
N LYS A 149 -12.58 -1.52 2.67
CA LYS A 149 -12.68 -2.44 3.82
C LYS A 149 -11.36 -3.11 4.16
N MET A 150 -10.58 -3.50 3.15
CA MET A 150 -9.25 -4.07 3.35
C MET A 150 -8.29 -3.07 4.00
N LEU A 151 -8.37 -1.79 3.61
CA LEU A 151 -7.60 -0.70 4.20
C LEU A 151 -8.15 -0.20 5.54
N ASP A 152 -9.39 -0.51 5.89
CA ASP A 152 -9.90 -0.31 7.25
C ASP A 152 -9.34 -1.40 8.20
N ALA A 153 -9.20 -2.63 7.72
CA ALA A 153 -8.65 -3.74 8.48
C ALA A 153 -7.11 -3.68 8.66
N ASP A 154 -6.36 -3.30 7.62
CA ASP A 154 -4.93 -3.04 7.67
C ASP A 154 -4.61 -1.79 6.85
N ALA A 155 -4.59 -0.64 7.52
CA ALA A 155 -4.34 0.67 6.92
C ALA A 155 -2.98 0.79 6.22
N ARG A 156 -2.03 -0.09 6.54
CA ARG A 156 -0.67 -0.12 5.96
C ARG A 156 -0.48 -1.26 4.96
N ASN A 157 -1.56 -1.93 4.52
CA ASN A 157 -1.46 -2.95 3.49
C ASN A 157 -1.12 -2.33 2.13
N PHE A 158 0.17 -2.40 1.75
CA PHE A 158 0.65 -1.82 0.50
C PHE A 158 0.05 -2.49 -0.75
N LEU A 159 -0.34 -3.77 -0.69
CA LEU A 159 -1.00 -4.45 -1.80
C LEU A 159 -2.41 -3.89 -2.01
N ALA A 160 -3.14 -3.61 -0.93
CA ALA A 160 -4.44 -2.97 -1.00
C ALA A 160 -4.33 -1.53 -1.54
N TRP A 161 -3.35 -0.73 -1.10
CA TRP A 161 -3.10 0.59 -1.67
C TRP A 161 -2.71 0.57 -3.16
N ASN A 162 -1.87 -0.40 -3.56
CA ASN A 162 -1.55 -0.63 -4.97
C ASN A 162 -2.81 -1.00 -5.79
N TYR A 163 -3.63 -1.90 -5.24
CA TYR A 163 -4.87 -2.33 -5.87
C TYR A 163 -5.88 -1.19 -5.98
N ARG A 164 -6.00 -0.33 -4.95
CA ARG A 164 -6.85 0.87 -5.00
C ARG A 164 -6.46 1.80 -6.15
N ARG A 165 -5.17 2.07 -6.31
CA ARG A 165 -4.66 2.89 -7.43
C ARG A 165 -5.02 2.27 -8.79
N TYR A 166 -4.85 0.95 -8.90
CA TYR A 166 -5.25 0.23 -10.11
C TYR A 166 -6.76 0.34 -10.37
N VAL A 167 -7.60 0.08 -9.36
CA VAL A 167 -9.06 0.18 -9.50
C VAL A 167 -9.43 1.58 -9.96
N LEU A 168 -8.99 2.63 -9.25
CA LEU A 168 -9.28 4.03 -9.59
C LEU A 168 -8.84 4.38 -11.02
N ALA A 169 -7.62 4.02 -11.42
CA ALA A 169 -7.11 4.30 -12.75
C ALA A 169 -7.86 3.53 -13.86
N SER A 170 -8.36 2.33 -13.57
CA SER A 170 -8.99 1.45 -14.56
C SER A 170 -10.52 1.42 -14.50
N MET A 171 -11.16 2.24 -13.65
CA MET A 171 -12.62 2.31 -13.58
C MET A 171 -13.21 2.75 -14.93
N PRO A 172 -14.33 2.14 -15.39
CA PRO A 172 -15.02 2.59 -16.60
C PRO A 172 -15.52 4.03 -16.51
N GLU A 173 -15.76 4.50 -15.29
CA GLU A 173 -16.16 5.87 -14.99
C GLU A 173 -15.16 6.46 -14.01
N GLN A 174 -14.37 7.42 -14.51
CA GLN A 174 -13.33 8.08 -13.73
C GLN A 174 -13.96 8.94 -12.65
N ARG A 175 -13.40 8.86 -11.45
CA ARG A 175 -13.83 9.70 -10.32
C ARG A 175 -13.01 10.99 -10.31
N PRO A 176 -13.58 12.11 -9.82
CA PRO A 176 -12.80 13.32 -9.61
C PRO A 176 -11.64 13.03 -8.67
N VAL A 177 -10.43 13.45 -9.05
CA VAL A 177 -9.19 13.20 -8.29
C VAL A 177 -9.28 13.76 -6.86
N MET A 178 -10.01 14.87 -6.66
CA MET A 178 -10.31 15.46 -5.36
C MET A 178 -10.99 14.49 -4.37
N THR A 179 -11.76 13.51 -4.85
CA THR A 179 -12.39 12.51 -3.98
C THR A 179 -11.35 11.61 -3.29
N GLU A 180 -10.18 11.42 -3.91
CA GLU A 180 -9.07 10.68 -3.31
C GLU A 180 -8.34 11.53 -2.26
N LEU A 181 -8.26 12.86 -2.41
CA LEU A 181 -7.79 13.73 -1.33
C LEU A 181 -8.69 13.61 -0.10
N ALA A 182 -10.02 13.66 -0.27
CA ALA A 182 -10.95 13.44 0.83
C ALA A 182 -10.81 12.05 1.48
N TYR A 183 -10.50 11.02 0.69
CA TYR A 183 -10.22 9.68 1.21
C TYR A 183 -8.93 9.65 2.06
N THR A 184 -7.84 10.23 1.57
CA THR A 184 -6.57 10.29 2.30
C THR A 184 -6.68 11.12 3.58
N THR A 185 -7.40 12.26 3.55
CA THR A 185 -7.71 13.05 4.75
C THR A 185 -8.39 12.19 5.81
N ARG A 186 -9.47 11.47 5.46
CA ARG A 186 -10.15 10.57 6.42
C ARG A 186 -9.21 9.52 7.00
N LYS A 187 -8.33 8.93 6.18
CA LYS A 187 -7.37 7.90 6.62
C LYS A 187 -6.26 8.45 7.51
N ILE A 188 -5.83 9.69 7.30
CA ILE A 188 -4.85 10.39 8.12
C ILE A 188 -5.49 10.82 9.45
N SER A 189 -6.69 11.40 9.42
CA SER A 189 -7.41 11.79 10.64
C SER A 189 -7.74 10.59 11.55
N ALA A 190 -7.92 9.40 10.98
CA ALA A 190 -8.10 8.18 11.75
C ALA A 190 -6.80 7.67 12.40
N SER A 191 -5.63 7.98 11.82
CA SER A 191 -4.31 7.63 12.36
C SER A 191 -3.22 8.41 11.62
N PHE A 192 -2.58 9.37 12.31
CA PHE A 192 -1.47 10.14 11.76
C PHE A 192 -0.26 9.25 11.40
N SER A 193 -0.11 8.10 12.06
CA SER A 193 0.88 7.07 11.73
C SER A 193 0.65 6.29 10.43
N ASN A 194 -0.42 6.61 9.69
CA ASN A 194 -0.71 5.97 8.43
C ASN A 194 0.16 6.53 7.29
N PHE A 195 1.43 6.15 7.26
CA PHE A 195 2.37 6.51 6.18
C PHE A 195 1.83 6.22 4.77
N SER A 196 1.03 5.15 4.62
CA SER A 196 0.49 4.81 3.30
C SER A 196 -0.55 5.83 2.81
N ALA A 197 -1.31 6.44 3.71
CA ALA A 197 -2.24 7.52 3.37
C ALA A 197 -1.49 8.82 3.03
N TRP A 198 -0.46 9.19 3.80
CA TRP A 198 0.42 10.31 3.46
C TRP A 198 1.08 10.15 2.09
N HIS A 199 1.61 8.96 1.81
CA HIS A 199 2.21 8.66 0.51
C HIS A 199 1.21 8.65 -0.65
N GLN A 200 -0.03 8.20 -0.40
CA GLN A 200 -1.08 8.32 -1.41
C GLN A 200 -1.42 9.80 -1.64
N ARG A 201 -1.52 10.59 -0.58
CA ARG A 201 -1.82 12.03 -0.64
C ARG A 201 -0.77 12.78 -1.46
N SER A 202 0.53 12.51 -1.24
CA SER A 202 1.62 13.15 -1.99
C SER A 202 1.56 12.86 -3.49
N LYS A 203 1.18 11.63 -3.87
CA LYS A 203 0.97 11.24 -5.27
C LYS A 203 -0.19 11.99 -5.91
N VAL A 204 -1.30 12.14 -5.17
CA VAL A 204 -2.49 12.84 -5.66
C VAL A 204 -2.19 14.32 -5.88
N TYR A 205 -1.57 15.00 -4.91
CA TYR A 205 -1.13 16.39 -5.07
C TYR A 205 -0.14 16.56 -6.22
N SER A 206 0.86 15.68 -6.32
CA SER A 206 1.82 15.71 -7.43
C SER A 206 1.12 15.59 -8.78
N SER A 207 0.11 14.73 -8.91
CA SER A 207 -0.70 14.64 -10.13
C SER A 207 -1.46 15.94 -10.40
N LEU A 208 -2.17 16.48 -9.41
CA LEU A 208 -2.99 17.70 -9.55
C LEU A 208 -2.16 18.95 -9.88
N TRP A 209 -0.97 19.08 -9.28
CA TRP A 209 -0.05 20.17 -9.58
C TRP A 209 0.53 20.03 -10.99
N ASN A 210 0.88 18.82 -11.42
CA ASN A 210 1.41 18.58 -12.77
C ASN A 210 0.37 18.78 -13.87
N THR A 211 -0.91 18.49 -13.62
CA THR A 211 -2.00 18.71 -14.58
C THR A 211 -2.54 20.15 -14.56
N GLY A 212 -2.14 20.96 -13.58
CA GLY A 212 -2.64 22.32 -13.40
C GLY A 212 -4.08 22.39 -12.86
N GLU A 213 -4.63 21.27 -12.39
CA GLU A 213 -5.98 21.20 -11.81
C GLU A 213 -6.04 21.84 -10.42
N LEU A 214 -4.90 22.02 -9.75
CA LEU A 214 -4.81 22.63 -8.44
C LEU A 214 -3.66 23.63 -8.36
N ASN A 215 -3.91 24.81 -7.78
CA ASN A 215 -2.89 25.82 -7.55
C ASN A 215 -1.88 25.32 -6.49
N PRO A 216 -0.58 25.20 -6.80
CA PRO A 216 0.41 24.68 -5.85
C PRO A 216 0.70 25.58 -4.66
N ILE A 217 0.49 26.91 -4.76
CA ILE A 217 0.81 27.84 -3.66
C ILE A 217 -0.24 27.69 -2.56
N GLY A 218 -1.51 27.97 -2.86
CA GLY A 218 -2.57 27.91 -1.85
C GLY A 218 -2.79 26.52 -1.28
N SER A 219 -2.69 25.47 -2.11
CA SER A 219 -2.84 24.10 -1.62
C SER A 219 -1.69 23.58 -0.77
N ARG A 220 -0.49 24.19 -0.84
CA ARG A 220 0.62 23.85 0.06
C ARG A 220 0.43 24.44 1.45
N GLU A 221 -0.12 25.64 1.54
CA GLU A 221 -0.42 26.30 2.83
C GLU A 221 -1.38 25.44 3.67
N GLU A 222 -2.49 24.98 3.08
CA GLU A 222 -3.42 24.06 3.73
C GLU A 222 -2.76 22.73 4.16
N GLU A 223 -1.78 22.24 3.40
CA GLU A 223 -1.05 21.03 3.73
C GLU A 223 0.00 21.23 4.82
N PHE A 224 0.57 22.43 4.95
CA PHE A 224 1.43 22.79 6.07
C PHE A 224 0.63 22.77 7.37
N ASP A 225 -0.57 23.38 7.39
CA ASP A 225 -1.45 23.32 8.57
C ASP A 225 -1.77 21.88 8.97
N LEU A 226 -2.11 21.03 7.99
CA LEU A 226 -2.41 19.62 8.27
C LEU A 226 -1.21 18.86 8.84
N VAL A 227 -0.02 19.04 8.24
CA VAL A 227 1.18 18.32 8.70
C VAL A 227 1.69 18.87 10.01
N HIS A 228 1.64 20.18 10.27
CA HIS A 228 1.96 20.76 11.58
C HIS A 228 1.10 20.14 12.67
N ASN A 229 -0.22 20.09 12.49
CA ASN A 229 -1.11 19.43 13.46
C ASN A 229 -0.69 17.99 13.75
N ALA A 230 -0.26 17.22 12.74
CA ALA A 230 0.25 15.87 12.93
C ALA A 230 1.58 15.85 13.71
N LEU A 231 2.52 16.74 13.38
CA LEU A 231 3.82 16.85 14.04
C LEU A 231 3.71 17.22 15.52
N PHE A 232 2.83 18.16 15.87
CA PHE A 232 2.58 18.55 17.26
C PHE A 232 1.75 17.52 18.04
N THR A 233 0.92 16.72 17.36
CA THR A 233 0.14 15.65 18.01
C THR A 233 0.99 14.44 18.37
N ASP A 234 1.87 14.00 17.47
CA ASP A 234 2.76 12.85 17.67
C ASP A 234 4.12 13.10 17.01
N PRO A 235 5.04 13.82 17.69
CA PRO A 235 6.36 14.17 17.15
C PRO A 235 7.26 12.95 16.94
N ASP A 236 6.94 11.80 17.53
CA ASP A 236 7.70 10.56 17.32
C ASP A 236 7.30 9.82 16.03
N ASP A 237 6.14 10.15 15.45
CA ASP A 237 5.68 9.53 14.22
C ASP A 237 6.41 10.04 12.98
N GLN A 238 7.24 9.17 12.42
CA GLN A 238 8.05 9.49 11.24
C GLN A 238 7.25 9.85 9.98
N SER A 239 5.96 9.48 9.90
CA SER A 239 5.19 9.59 8.66
C SER A 239 4.95 11.04 8.29
N ALA A 240 4.56 11.86 9.27
CA ALA A 240 4.34 13.29 9.09
C ALA A 240 5.64 14.00 8.73
N TRP A 241 6.77 13.67 9.37
CA TRP A 241 8.08 14.23 9.04
C TRP A 241 8.52 13.94 7.60
N ILE A 242 8.30 12.70 7.13
CA ILE A 242 8.63 12.33 5.75
C ILE A 242 7.73 13.08 4.75
N TYR A 243 6.44 13.24 5.08
CA TYR A 243 5.51 14.02 4.26
C TYR A 243 5.89 15.51 4.22
N HIS A 244 6.24 16.08 5.37
CA HIS A 244 6.70 17.46 5.51
C HIS A 244 7.93 17.73 4.64
N ARG A 245 8.91 16.82 4.63
CA ARG A 245 10.09 16.92 3.73
C ARG A 245 9.70 16.90 2.26
N TRP A 246 8.73 16.07 1.88
CA TRP A 246 8.22 16.07 0.50
C TRP A 246 7.53 17.40 0.15
N LEU A 247 6.80 18.00 1.09
CA LEU A 247 6.10 19.27 0.90
C LEU A 247 7.08 20.45 0.73
N ILE A 248 8.17 20.46 1.52
CA ILE A 248 9.30 21.42 1.40
C ILE A 248 10.03 21.26 0.05
N GLY A 249 10.15 20.03 -0.45
CA GLY A 249 10.82 19.73 -1.71
C GLY A 249 12.32 20.06 -1.68
N SER A 250 12.80 20.78 -2.69
CA SER A 250 14.21 21.18 -2.85
C SER A 250 14.62 22.36 -1.97
N GLY A 251 13.69 23.00 -1.24
CA GLY A 251 13.96 24.17 -0.41
C GLY A 251 14.21 25.45 -1.22
N GLU A 252 13.50 25.63 -2.34
CA GLU A 252 13.63 26.80 -3.23
C GLU A 252 13.05 28.10 -2.63
N ASN A 253 12.06 28.00 -1.74
CA ASN A 253 11.47 29.15 -1.06
C ASN A 253 12.17 29.38 0.29
N GLU A 254 13.01 30.41 0.38
CA GLU A 254 13.76 30.74 1.61
C GLU A 254 12.84 31.12 2.78
N GLU A 255 11.81 31.94 2.52
CA GLU A 255 10.88 32.42 3.55
C GLU A 255 10.13 31.25 4.20
N GLN A 256 9.56 30.36 3.37
CA GLN A 256 8.92 29.14 3.86
C GLN A 256 9.91 28.28 4.66
N LEU A 257 11.11 28.06 4.13
CA LEU A 257 12.09 27.20 4.81
C LEU A 257 12.48 27.76 6.19
N ARG A 258 12.61 29.08 6.32
CA ARG A 258 12.89 29.75 7.61
C ARG A 258 11.70 29.66 8.56
N GLN A 259 10.47 29.84 8.07
CA GLN A 259 9.26 29.68 8.86
C GLN A 259 9.16 28.25 9.43
N GLU A 260 9.40 27.24 8.59
CA GLU A 260 9.33 25.83 8.98
C GLU A 260 10.44 25.43 9.95
N ILE A 261 11.65 26.01 9.80
CA ILE A 261 12.71 25.87 10.80
C ILE A 261 12.26 26.43 12.15
N ALA A 262 11.68 27.64 12.18
CA ALA A 262 11.24 28.27 13.42
C ALA A 262 10.14 27.46 14.14
N ILE A 263 9.16 26.93 13.39
CA ILE A 263 8.10 26.07 13.93
C ILE A 263 8.70 24.80 14.57
N ILE A 264 9.68 24.18 13.93
CA ILE A 264 10.30 22.96 14.48
C ILE A 264 11.22 23.28 15.67
N GLU A 265 11.83 24.46 15.73
CA GLU A 265 12.56 24.91 16.91
C GLU A 265 11.64 25.09 18.12
N GLU A 266 10.44 25.64 17.93
CA GLU A 266 9.42 25.72 18.97
C GLU A 266 9.03 24.33 19.48
N LEU A 267 8.72 23.41 18.57
CA LEU A 267 8.40 22.03 18.92
C LEU A 267 9.56 21.31 19.62
N LEU A 268 10.81 21.55 19.21
CA LEU A 268 12.00 21.01 19.90
C LEU A 268 12.15 21.60 21.31
N GLY A 269 11.76 22.86 21.52
CA GLY A 269 11.73 23.50 22.84
C GLY A 269 10.77 22.80 23.80
N GLU A 270 9.62 22.32 23.29
CA GLU A 270 8.66 21.53 24.06
C GLU A 270 9.09 20.05 24.21
N GLN A 271 9.77 19.49 23.21
CA GLN A 271 10.18 18.08 23.12
C GLN A 271 11.70 17.97 22.92
N PRO A 272 12.52 18.27 23.95
CA PRO A 272 13.97 18.47 23.82
C PRO A 272 14.75 17.19 23.47
N ASP A 273 14.15 16.02 23.59
CA ASP A 273 14.71 14.72 23.21
C ASP A 273 14.16 14.19 21.87
N SER A 274 13.33 14.96 21.18
CA SER A 274 12.78 14.59 19.87
C SER A 274 13.88 14.52 18.81
N LYS A 275 14.30 13.28 18.50
CA LYS A 275 15.24 13.02 17.41
C LYS A 275 14.72 13.50 16.05
N TRP A 276 13.41 13.52 15.85
CA TRP A 276 12.83 13.90 14.57
C TRP A 276 12.83 15.40 14.34
N CYS A 277 12.61 16.19 15.40
CA CYS A 277 12.80 17.63 15.33
C CYS A 277 14.26 17.95 14.99
N MET A 278 15.22 17.35 15.69
CA MET A 278 16.65 17.57 15.44
C MET A 278 17.08 17.12 14.04
N ASP A 279 16.72 15.91 13.58
CA ASP A 279 17.08 15.40 12.23
C ASP A 279 16.45 16.27 11.13
N SER A 280 15.22 16.78 11.35
CA SER A 280 14.55 17.66 10.39
C SER A 280 15.13 19.08 10.37
N LEU A 281 15.50 19.65 11.52
CA LEU A 281 16.22 20.92 11.58
C LEU A 281 17.55 20.85 10.86
N VAL A 282 18.35 19.80 11.10
CA VAL A 282 19.62 19.59 10.37
C VAL A 282 19.34 19.49 8.86
N TYR A 283 18.32 18.76 8.45
CA TYR A 283 17.96 18.64 7.03
C TYR A 283 17.60 20.00 6.42
N TYR A 284 16.74 20.79 7.06
CA TYR A 284 16.29 22.10 6.55
C TYR A 284 17.37 23.19 6.62
N CYS A 285 18.16 23.24 7.68
CA CYS A 285 19.31 24.13 7.76
C CYS A 285 20.33 23.82 6.67
N ARG A 286 20.54 22.54 6.30
CA ARG A 286 21.40 22.17 5.16
C ARG A 286 20.82 22.60 3.82
N LEU A 287 19.50 22.54 3.61
CA LEU A 287 18.87 23.11 2.42
C LEU A 287 19.05 24.63 2.37
N LEU A 288 18.91 25.30 3.51
CA LEU A 288 19.06 26.75 3.65
C LEU A 288 20.50 27.19 3.33
N LEU A 289 21.50 26.50 3.89
CA LEU A 289 22.92 26.68 3.55
C LEU A 289 23.16 26.46 2.04
N LYS A 290 22.65 25.35 1.49
CA LYS A 290 22.91 25.00 0.09
C LYS A 290 22.34 26.01 -0.90
N ASN A 291 21.12 26.50 -0.67
CA ASN A 291 20.37 27.23 -1.68
C ASN A 291 20.41 28.75 -1.48
N HIS A 292 20.56 29.23 -0.25
CA HIS A 292 20.31 30.64 0.09
C HIS A 292 21.45 31.32 0.85
N VAL A 293 22.10 30.61 1.79
CA VAL A 293 23.10 31.20 2.70
C VAL A 293 24.34 30.30 2.92
N PRO A 294 25.12 29.98 1.87
CA PRO A 294 26.22 29.00 1.94
C PRO A 294 27.33 29.36 2.94
N ASP A 295 27.52 30.65 3.20
CA ASP A 295 28.60 31.16 4.06
C ASP A 295 28.15 31.41 5.51
N SER A 296 26.94 30.99 5.90
CA SER A 296 26.44 31.19 7.27
C SER A 296 27.07 30.23 8.27
N GLU A 297 28.11 30.69 8.97
CA GLU A 297 28.77 29.94 10.03
C GLU A 297 27.85 29.63 11.22
N ASP A 298 26.92 30.54 11.55
CA ASP A 298 25.95 30.32 12.63
C ASP A 298 25.06 29.11 12.36
N ILE A 299 24.58 28.95 11.11
CA ILE A 299 23.73 27.83 10.73
C ILE A 299 24.55 26.53 10.66
N LYS A 300 25.81 26.59 10.19
CA LYS A 300 26.72 25.42 10.22
C LYS A 300 26.95 24.95 11.64
N GLN A 301 27.25 25.86 12.56
CA GLN A 301 27.48 25.54 13.97
C GLN A 301 26.23 24.92 14.59
N LYS A 302 25.06 25.50 14.36
CA LYS A 302 23.78 24.94 14.82
C LYS A 302 23.55 23.51 14.32
N CYS A 303 23.85 23.22 13.05
CA CYS A 303 23.76 21.86 12.53
C CYS A 303 24.73 20.90 13.24
N HIS A 304 25.97 21.31 13.48
CA HIS A 304 26.95 20.49 14.19
C HIS A 304 26.49 20.18 15.62
N ASP A 305 25.96 21.17 16.34
CA ASP A 305 25.48 20.99 17.72
C ASP A 305 24.32 19.97 17.77
N LEU A 306 23.36 20.09 16.86
CA LEU A 306 22.25 19.13 16.73
C LEU A 306 22.72 17.73 16.36
N LEU A 307 23.68 17.59 15.44
CA LEU A 307 24.25 16.30 15.07
C LEU A 307 24.95 15.61 16.25
N GLN A 308 25.73 16.36 17.05
CA GLN A 308 26.37 15.82 18.25
C GLN A 308 25.36 15.31 19.27
N LEU A 309 24.20 15.98 19.39
CA LEU A 309 23.11 15.53 20.25
C LEU A 309 22.45 14.27 19.69
N LEU A 310 22.19 14.23 18.38
CA LEU A 310 21.65 13.07 17.65
C LEU A 310 22.51 11.81 17.83
N GLU A 311 23.84 11.94 17.84
CA GLU A 311 24.75 10.81 18.11
C GLU A 311 24.53 10.16 19.48
N ARG A 312 24.02 10.91 20.46
CA ARG A 312 23.76 10.44 21.82
C ARG A 312 22.36 9.83 21.96
N ILE A 313 21.36 10.42 21.29
CA ILE A 313 19.95 10.01 21.43
C ILE A 313 19.51 8.93 20.43
N ASP A 314 20.07 8.90 19.21
CA ASP A 314 19.80 7.88 18.18
C ASP A 314 21.09 7.13 17.83
N VAL A 315 21.66 6.48 18.86
CA VAL A 315 22.92 5.71 18.79
C VAL A 315 22.98 4.75 17.60
N PRO A 316 21.92 4.00 17.22
CA PRO A 316 21.95 3.14 16.04
C PRO A 316 22.28 3.86 14.72
N ARG A 317 22.06 5.18 14.64
CA ARG A 317 22.34 6.02 13.47
C ARG A 317 23.55 6.93 13.64
N LYS A 318 24.34 6.78 14.71
CA LYS A 318 25.52 7.60 15.02
C LYS A 318 26.43 7.84 13.81
N MET A 319 26.81 6.80 13.08
CA MET A 319 27.70 6.93 11.91
C MET A 319 27.12 7.82 10.82
N ARG A 320 25.79 7.75 10.59
CA ARG A 320 25.11 8.63 9.63
C ARG A 320 25.23 10.10 10.03
N TYR A 321 25.10 10.42 11.31
CA TYR A 321 25.22 11.81 11.78
C TYR A 321 26.65 12.35 11.64
N GLN A 322 27.65 11.51 11.92
CA GLN A 322 29.07 11.85 11.72
C GLN A 322 29.40 12.12 10.25
N GLU A 323 28.91 11.27 9.33
CA GLU A 323 29.07 11.46 7.89
C GLU A 323 28.41 12.76 7.39
N ILE A 324 27.21 13.09 7.90
CA ILE A 324 26.54 14.36 7.58
C ILE A 324 27.38 15.54 8.07
N GLY A 325 27.93 15.46 9.29
CA GLY A 325 28.77 16.49 9.88
C GLY A 325 30.06 16.75 9.11
N GLN A 326 30.69 15.72 8.54
CA GLN A 326 31.92 15.87 7.74
C GLN A 326 31.68 16.53 6.37
N GLY A 327 30.45 16.50 5.86
CA GLY A 327 30.07 17.03 4.54
C GLY A 327 29.43 18.42 4.58
N MET A 328 29.40 19.07 5.73
CA MET A 328 29.10 20.51 5.89
C MET A 328 30.40 21.26 6.07
#